data_AF-A0A258X1K9-F1
#
_entry.id   AF-A0A258X1K9-F1
#
_cell.length_a   1.000
_cell.length_b   1.000
_cell.length_c   1.000
_cell.angle_alpha   90.00
_cell.angle_beta   90.00
_cell.angle_gamma   90.00
#
_symmetry.space_group_name_H-M   'P 1'
#
loop_
_entity.id
_entity.type
_entity.pdbx_description
1 polymer ?
#
loop_
_entity_poly.entity_id
_entity_poly.type
_entity_poly.pdbx_seq_one_letter_code
_entity_poly.pdbx_strand_id
1 'polypeptide(L)'
;MAKGDSLKRYKEEQKIQTRIKLEEAIRELKASGGAKITVDQLATLCGISRATIYANYKDLLENLSDRSTTSMKIQANTSKAKDAIIADLREENKKLRLANNALMDQIVGMKILLEKTT
;
A
#
# COMPACT_ATOMS: atom_id res chain seq x y z
N MET A 1 -51.90 -15.12 0.75
CA MET A 1 -50.50 -14.81 1.10
C MET A 1 -49.60 -15.43 0.04
N ALA A 2 -48.95 -14.61 -0.79
CA ALA A 2 -48.32 -15.05 -2.03
C ALA A 2 -46.96 -15.73 -1.75
N LYS A 3 -46.88 -17.05 -2.01
CA LYS A 3 -45.66 -17.87 -1.86
C LYS A 3 -44.45 -17.41 -2.69
N GLY A 4 -44.64 -16.48 -3.63
CA GLY A 4 -43.57 -15.94 -4.47
C GLY A 4 -42.71 -14.87 -3.79
N ASP A 5 -43.23 -14.19 -2.76
CA ASP A 5 -42.53 -13.07 -2.14
C ASP A 5 -41.48 -13.54 -1.11
N SER A 6 -41.79 -14.60 -0.36
CA SER A 6 -40.85 -15.22 0.59
C SER A 6 -39.65 -15.88 -0.09
N LEU A 7 -39.85 -16.52 -1.24
CA LEU A 7 -38.76 -17.17 -1.99
C LEU A 7 -37.79 -16.15 -2.60
N LYS A 8 -38.30 -14.99 -3.02
CA LYS A 8 -37.46 -13.88 -3.51
C LYS A 8 -36.58 -13.31 -2.40
N ARG A 9 -37.18 -12.99 -1.25
CA ARG A 9 -36.44 -12.50 -0.07
C ARG A 9 -35.36 -13.47 0.38
N TYR A 10 -35.68 -14.76 0.44
CA TYR A 10 -34.70 -15.79 0.81
C TYR A 10 -33.50 -15.85 -0.15
N LYS A 11 -33.73 -15.72 -1.46
CA LYS A 11 -32.65 -15.67 -2.46
C LYS A 11 -31.81 -14.40 -2.35
N GLU A 12 -32.43 -13.27 -2.03
CA GLU A 12 -31.72 -12.00 -1.80
C GLU A 12 -30.85 -12.07 -0.53
N GLU A 13 -31.40 -12.60 0.56
CA GLU A 13 -30.65 -12.83 1.80
C GLU A 13 -29.44 -13.76 1.58
N GLN A 14 -29.63 -14.87 0.84
CA GLN A 14 -28.51 -15.75 0.48
C GLN A 14 -27.44 -15.02 -0.33
N LYS A 15 -27.83 -14.17 -1.30
CA LYS A 15 -26.87 -13.41 -2.11
C LYS A 15 -26.07 -12.43 -1.25
N ILE A 16 -26.73 -11.75 -0.30
CA ILE A 16 -26.10 -10.80 0.62
C ILE A 16 -25.13 -11.53 1.54
N GLN A 17 -25.54 -12.63 2.16
CA GLN A 17 -24.66 -13.44 3.02
C GLN A 17 -23.43 -13.95 2.26
N THR A 18 -23.64 -14.41 1.02
CA THR A 18 -22.56 -14.90 0.16
C THR A 18 -21.59 -13.76 -0.22
N ARG A 19 -22.11 -12.54 -0.45
CA ARG A 19 -21.29 -11.34 -0.69
C ARG A 19 -20.41 -11.01 0.52
N ILE A 20 -21.00 -10.99 1.72
CA ILE A 20 -20.27 -10.71 2.97
C ILE A 20 -19.13 -11.71 3.17
N LYS A 21 -19.40 -13.01 2.99
CA LYS A 21 -18.38 -14.06 3.08
C LYS A 21 -17.23 -13.86 2.11
N LEU A 22 -17.52 -13.47 0.86
CA LEU A 22 -16.49 -13.19 -0.14
C LEU A 22 -15.65 -11.97 0.25
N GLU A 23 -16.27 -10.90 0.76
CA GLU A 23 -15.56 -9.70 1.22
C GLU A 23 -14.67 -9.97 2.44
N GLU A 24 -15.12 -10.80 3.38
CA GLU A 24 -14.32 -11.26 4.53
C GLU A 24 -13.13 -12.09 4.08
N ALA A 25 -13.33 -13.08 3.18
CA ALA A 25 -12.24 -13.89 2.64
C ALA A 25 -11.20 -13.04 1.89
N ILE A 26 -11.63 -12.02 1.14
CA ILE A 26 -10.73 -11.06 0.50
C ILE A 26 -9.92 -10.29 1.55
N ARG A 27 -10.55 -9.87 2.65
CA ARG A 27 -9.88 -9.13 3.72
C ARG A 27 -8.84 -9.97 4.44
N GLU A 28 -9.17 -11.22 4.77
CA GLU A 28 -8.26 -12.17 5.40
C GLU A 28 -7.06 -12.48 4.50
N LEU A 29 -7.30 -12.74 3.20
CA LEU A 29 -6.22 -12.97 2.24
C LEU A 29 -5.32 -11.74 2.09
N LYS A 30 -5.87 -10.52 2.09
CA LYS A 30 -5.07 -9.28 2.11
C LYS A 30 -4.22 -9.17 3.38
N ALA A 31 -4.79 -9.48 4.54
CA ALA A 31 -4.12 -9.39 5.84
C ALA A 31 -3.00 -10.43 6.00
N SER A 32 -3.14 -11.61 5.39
CA SER A 32 -2.14 -12.67 5.41
C SER A 32 -0.83 -12.33 4.68
N GLY A 33 -0.77 -11.20 3.96
CA GLY A 33 0.42 -10.77 3.21
C GLY A 33 0.75 -11.65 2.00
N GLY A 34 -0.15 -12.57 1.63
CA GLY A 34 0.02 -13.49 0.52
C GLY A 34 0.03 -12.79 -0.85
N ALA A 35 0.58 -13.51 -1.84
CA ALA A 35 0.59 -13.11 -3.23
C ALA A 35 -0.83 -12.83 -3.79
N LYS A 36 -0.87 -12.34 -5.04
CA LYS A 36 -2.08 -11.99 -5.80
C LYS A 36 -3.26 -12.92 -5.48
N ILE A 37 -4.34 -12.35 -4.96
CA ILE A 37 -5.59 -13.07 -4.65
C ILE A 37 -6.16 -13.62 -5.96
N THR A 38 -6.36 -14.94 -5.99
CA THR A 38 -6.95 -15.62 -7.15
C THR A 38 -8.40 -16.00 -6.87
N VAL A 39 -9.20 -16.08 -7.94
CA VAL A 39 -10.60 -16.50 -7.86
C VAL A 39 -10.73 -17.95 -7.37
N ASP A 40 -9.71 -18.78 -7.63
CA ASP A 40 -9.66 -20.17 -7.18
C ASP A 40 -9.57 -20.25 -5.64
N GLN A 41 -8.69 -19.44 -5.04
CA GLN A 41 -8.57 -19.34 -3.58
C GLN A 41 -9.87 -18.87 -2.92
N LEU A 42 -10.54 -17.86 -3.51
CA LEU A 42 -11.82 -17.38 -3.00
C LEU A 42 -12.92 -18.44 -3.11
N ALA A 43 -12.95 -19.19 -4.22
CA ALA A 43 -13.88 -20.30 -4.41
C ALA A 43 -13.71 -21.39 -3.35
N THR A 44 -12.47 -21.77 -3.05
CA THR A 44 -12.15 -22.77 -2.03
C THR A 44 -12.50 -22.30 -0.62
N LEU A 45 -12.16 -21.06 -0.26
CA LEU A 45 -12.43 -20.52 1.08
C LEU A 45 -13.92 -20.33 1.35
N CYS A 46 -14.66 -19.83 0.38
CA CYS A 46 -16.08 -19.53 0.57
C CYS A 46 -17.00 -20.72 0.22
N GLY A 47 -16.47 -21.81 -0.36
CA GLY A 47 -17.25 -22.97 -0.80
C GLY A 47 -18.18 -22.67 -1.98
N ILE A 48 -17.80 -21.75 -2.86
CA ILE A 48 -18.62 -21.26 -3.97
C ILE A 48 -17.97 -21.64 -5.30
N SER A 49 -18.75 -22.03 -6.29
CA SER A 49 -18.20 -22.31 -7.62
C SER A 49 -17.61 -21.05 -8.27
N ARG A 50 -16.50 -21.20 -9.00
CA ARG A 50 -15.90 -20.10 -9.78
C ARG A 50 -16.91 -19.46 -10.74
N ALA A 51 -17.75 -20.27 -11.38
CA ALA A 51 -18.79 -19.80 -12.29
C ALA A 51 -19.77 -18.85 -11.58
N THR A 52 -20.17 -19.19 -10.35
CA THR A 52 -21.06 -18.35 -9.54
C THR A 52 -20.42 -17.02 -9.18
N ILE A 53 -19.10 -17.01 -8.89
CA ILE A 53 -18.35 -15.79 -8.59
C ILE A 53 -18.31 -14.87 -9.81
N TYR A 54 -17.93 -15.38 -10.99
CA TYR A 54 -17.89 -14.58 -12.21
C TYR A 54 -19.27 -14.08 -12.65
N ALA A 55 -20.32 -14.86 -12.43
CA ALA A 55 -21.67 -14.50 -12.86
C ALA A 55 -22.32 -13.42 -11.98
N ASN A 56 -22.06 -13.41 -10.67
CA ASN A 56 -22.80 -12.58 -9.71
C ASN A 56 -21.95 -11.57 -8.94
N TYR A 57 -20.63 -11.75 -8.91
CA TYR A 57 -19.71 -11.02 -8.02
C TYR A 57 -18.48 -10.48 -8.76
N LYS A 58 -18.62 -10.20 -10.06
CA LYS A 58 -17.54 -9.66 -10.90
C LYS A 58 -17.03 -8.30 -10.42
N ASP A 59 -17.90 -7.50 -9.85
CA ASP A 59 -17.59 -6.20 -9.22
C ASP A 59 -16.57 -6.34 -8.07
N LEU A 60 -16.70 -7.38 -7.25
CA LEU A 60 -15.73 -7.66 -6.17
C LEU A 60 -14.34 -7.99 -6.74
N LEU A 61 -14.30 -8.68 -7.89
CA LEU A 61 -13.06 -9.03 -8.59
C LEU A 61 -12.41 -7.85 -9.33
N GLU A 62 -13.19 -6.90 -9.82
CA GLU A 62 -12.67 -5.70 -10.47
C GLU A 62 -11.93 -4.80 -9.45
N ASN A 63 -12.50 -4.64 -8.24
CA ASN A 63 -11.85 -3.95 -7.11
C ASN A 63 -10.61 -4.69 -6.55
N LEU A 64 -10.44 -5.97 -6.89
CA LEU A 64 -9.20 -6.73 -6.62
C LEU A 64 -8.11 -6.43 -7.66
N SER A 65 -8.50 -5.97 -8.86
CA SER A 65 -7.62 -5.76 -10.03
C SER A 65 -7.01 -4.36 -10.14
N ASP A 66 -7.42 -3.41 -9.29
CA ASP A 66 -6.95 -2.01 -9.31
C ASP A 66 -5.47 -1.79 -8.98
N ARG A 67 -4.73 -2.87 -8.70
CA ARG A 67 -3.28 -2.90 -8.95
C ARG A 67 -3.00 -3.16 -10.43
N SER A 68 -3.68 -2.42 -11.32
CA SER A 68 -3.39 -2.44 -12.74
C SER A 68 -2.01 -1.81 -12.95
N THR A 69 -1.25 -2.39 -13.88
CA THR A 69 0.15 -2.11 -14.23
C THR A 69 0.52 -0.62 -14.41
N THR A 70 -0.46 0.26 -14.56
CA THR A 70 -0.28 1.72 -14.60
C THR A 70 0.13 2.30 -13.23
N SER A 71 -0.44 1.77 -12.14
CA SER A 71 -0.09 2.18 -10.77
C SER A 71 1.36 1.85 -10.41
N MET A 72 1.88 0.69 -10.83
CA MET A 72 3.27 0.30 -10.57
C MET A 72 4.28 1.17 -11.32
N LYS A 73 3.98 1.60 -12.57
CA LYS A 73 4.85 2.52 -13.31
C LYS A 73 4.89 3.92 -12.68
N ILE A 74 3.74 4.44 -12.24
CA ILE A 74 3.65 5.73 -11.54
C ILE A 74 4.36 5.67 -10.19
N GLN A 75 4.22 4.56 -9.45
CA GLN A 75 4.89 4.36 -8.16
C GLN A 75 6.41 4.17 -8.32
N ALA A 76 6.87 3.50 -9.36
CA ALA A 76 8.30 3.38 -9.67
C ALA A 76 8.94 4.72 -10.09
N ASN A 77 8.24 5.52 -10.91
CA ASN A 77 8.72 6.85 -11.31
C ASN A 77 8.76 7.83 -10.12
N THR A 78 7.76 7.79 -9.25
CA THR A 78 7.75 8.60 -8.02
C THR A 78 8.79 8.15 -7.01
N SER A 79 9.09 6.84 -6.91
CA SER A 79 10.22 6.35 -6.09
C SER A 79 11.55 6.88 -6.60
N LYS A 80 11.82 6.75 -7.91
CA LYS A 80 13.08 7.25 -8.50
C LYS A 80 13.28 8.76 -8.31
N ALA A 81 12.21 9.54 -8.44
CA ALA A 81 12.26 10.98 -8.19
C ALA A 81 12.55 11.30 -6.71
N LYS A 82 11.96 10.56 -5.78
CA LYS A 82 12.24 10.69 -4.34
C LYS A 82 13.67 10.27 -4.00
N ASP A 83 14.16 9.19 -4.60
CA ASP A 83 15.53 8.70 -4.39
C ASP A 83 16.57 9.71 -4.86
N ALA A 84 16.33 10.38 -5.99
CA ALA A 84 17.17 11.48 -6.47
C ALA A 84 17.18 12.67 -5.49
N ILE A 85 16.01 13.11 -5.03
CA ILE A 85 15.91 14.20 -4.04
C ILE A 85 16.61 13.82 -2.71
N ILE A 86 16.49 12.58 -2.27
CA ILE A 86 17.17 12.09 -1.06
C ILE A 86 18.69 12.08 -1.26
N ALA A 87 19.18 11.72 -2.45
CA ALA A 87 20.60 11.76 -2.76
C ALA A 87 21.14 13.21 -2.72
N ASP A 88 20.44 14.15 -3.34
CA ASP A 88 20.82 15.57 -3.34
C ASP A 88 20.84 16.15 -1.92
N LEU A 89 19.78 15.90 -1.14
CA LEU A 89 19.70 16.35 0.26
C LEU A 89 20.79 15.74 1.14
N ARG A 90 21.20 14.50 0.88
CA ARG A 90 22.31 13.86 1.59
C ARG A 90 23.65 14.50 1.24
N GLU A 91 23.86 14.83 -0.03
CA GLU A 91 25.08 15.52 -0.47
C GLU A 91 25.17 16.94 0.11
N GLU A 92 24.06 17.68 0.10
CA GLU A 92 23.98 19.01 0.68
C GLU A 92 24.25 18.99 2.19
N ASN A 93 23.63 18.05 2.93
CA ASN A 93 23.91 17.86 4.35
C ASN A 93 25.39 17.54 4.62
N LYS A 94 26.02 16.75 3.76
CA LYS A 94 27.46 16.45 3.89
C LYS A 94 28.30 17.71 3.72
N LYS A 95 28.00 18.54 2.72
CA LYS A 95 28.69 19.83 2.50
C LYS A 95 28.51 20.77 3.69
N LEU A 96 27.28 20.92 4.18
CA LEU A 96 26.99 21.76 5.35
C LEU A 96 27.73 21.29 6.62
N ARG A 97 27.80 19.97 6.86
CA ARG A 97 28.56 19.43 8.00
C ARG A 97 30.06 19.73 7.90
N LEU A 98 30.65 19.59 6.71
CA LEU A 98 32.06 19.92 6.50
C LEU A 98 32.33 21.41 6.71
N ALA A 99 31.46 22.29 6.20
CA ALA A 99 31.58 23.72 6.39
C ALA A 99 31.46 24.12 7.88
N ASN A 100 30.51 23.52 8.61
CA ASN A 100 30.36 23.75 10.05
C ASN A 100 31.59 23.30 10.84
N ASN A 101 32.16 22.14 10.50
CA ASN A 101 33.39 21.68 11.15
C ASN A 101 34.55 22.65 10.89
N ALA A 102 34.73 23.11 9.65
CA ALA A 102 35.77 24.07 9.32
C ALA A 102 35.60 25.41 10.06
N LEU A 103 34.36 25.90 10.18
CA LEU A 103 34.05 27.09 10.98
C LEU A 103 34.36 26.87 12.46
N MET A 104 34.02 25.71 13.02
CA MET A 104 34.38 25.36 14.40
C MET A 104 35.89 25.34 14.61
N ASP A 105 36.66 24.75 13.70
CA ASP A 105 38.12 24.74 13.78
C ASP A 105 38.70 26.16 13.77
N GLN A 106 38.16 27.04 12.93
CA GLN A 106 38.54 28.45 12.89
C GLN A 106 38.23 29.17 14.20
N ILE A 107 37.04 28.97 14.77
CA ILE A 107 36.63 29.57 16.04
C ILE A 107 37.54 29.10 17.18
N VAL A 108 37.84 27.80 17.25
CA VAL A 108 38.75 27.23 18.25
C VAL A 108 40.15 27.83 18.08
N GLY A 109 40.67 27.93 16.86
CA GLY A 109 41.95 28.56 16.58
C GLY A 109 42.01 30.03 17.04
N MET A 110 40.96 30.82 16.73
CA MET A 110 40.87 32.22 17.18
C MET A 110 40.80 32.33 18.70
N LYS A 111 40.04 31.44 19.36
CA LYS A 111 39.93 31.42 20.82
C LYS A 111 41.29 31.15 21.48
N ILE A 112 42.04 30.17 20.99
CA ILE A 112 43.40 29.86 21.49
C ILE A 112 44.35 31.05 21.30
N LEU A 113 44.25 31.75 20.16
CA LEU A 113 45.08 32.94 19.92
C LEU A 113 44.75 34.07 20.90
N LEU A 114 43.47 34.32 21.15
CA LEU A 114 43.02 35.33 22.11
C LEU A 114 43.48 35.02 23.54
N GLU A 115 43.35 33.77 23.99
CA GLU A 115 43.79 33.31 25.32
C GLU A 115 45.31 33.37 25.52
N LYS A 116 46.11 33.35 24.44
CA LYS A 116 47.57 33.53 24.51
C LYS A 116 48.01 34.99 24.53
N THR A 117 47.14 35.91 24.12
CA THR A 117 47.44 37.36 24.05
C THR A 117 46.96 38.15 25.27
N THR A 118 46.23 37.52 26.18
CA THR A 118 45.84 38.01 27.51
C THR A 118 46.71 37.39 28.59
#